data_AF-A0A3A8NDZ5-F1
#
_entry.id   AF-A0A3A8NDZ5-F1
#
_cell.length_a   1.000
_cell.length_b   1.000
_cell.length_c   1.000
_cell.angle_alpha   90.00
_cell.angle_beta   90.00
_cell.angle_gamma   90.00
#
_symmetry.space_group_name_H-M   'P 1'
#
loop_
_entity.id
_entity.type
_entity.pdbx_description
1 polymer ?
#
loop_
_entity_poly.entity_id
_entity_poly.type
_entity_poly.pdbx_seq_one_letter_code
_entity_poly.pdbx_strand_id
1 'polypeptide(L)'
;MGEQPLGSLVSEFLEQGRHLLRAEFTLARTEMRSEAKKAAAGGGMLAAGGVVLFLGAMALVAFLVIALAGVMPLWASALLVTVLLIASGVGIAMVGAKRLKAVHAPRKTIQTLKEDSQWASTTMRSAKSQMHGHA
;
A
#
# COMPACT_ATOMS: atom_id res chain seq x y z
N MET A 1 -49.68 20.88 29.78
CA MET A 1 -49.19 20.24 28.54
C MET A 1 -47.85 20.90 28.24
N GLY A 2 -46.75 20.27 28.65
CA GLY A 2 -45.43 20.88 28.58
C GLY A 2 -44.89 20.84 27.16
N GLU A 3 -44.58 22.00 26.60
CA GLU A 3 -43.91 22.17 25.32
C GLU A 3 -42.55 21.47 25.43
N GLN A 4 -42.32 20.41 24.64
CA GLN A 4 -40.99 19.81 24.57
C GLN A 4 -40.05 20.90 24.06
N PRO A 5 -39.05 21.33 24.86
CA PRO A 5 -38.17 22.41 24.45
C PRO A 5 -37.44 21.96 23.18
N LEU A 6 -37.42 22.80 22.14
CA LEU A 6 -36.69 22.57 20.88
C LEU A 6 -35.26 22.02 21.06
N GLY A 7 -34.64 22.30 22.21
CA GLY A 7 -33.35 21.72 22.62
C GLY A 7 -33.32 20.20 22.79
N SER A 8 -34.42 19.54 23.19
CA SER A 8 -34.45 18.09 23.38
C SER A 8 -34.48 17.31 22.06
N LEU A 9 -35.15 17.84 21.03
CA LEU A 9 -35.17 17.23 19.69
C LEU A 9 -33.81 17.36 18.99
N VAL A 10 -33.13 18.49 19.17
CA VAL A 10 -31.77 18.69 18.65
C VAL A 10 -30.76 17.79 19.37
N SER A 11 -30.88 17.61 20.69
CA SER A 11 -30.01 16.70 21.42
C SER A 11 -30.20 15.25 20.97
N GLU A 12 -31.45 14.82 20.77
CA GLU A 12 -31.78 13.46 20.35
C GLU A 12 -31.28 13.14 18.94
N PHE A 13 -31.39 14.09 17.99
CA PHE A 13 -30.83 13.93 16.64
C PHE A 13 -29.29 13.88 16.63
N LEU A 14 -28.63 14.72 17.45
CA LEU A 14 -27.17 14.68 17.61
C LEU A 14 -26.69 13.37 18.25
N GLU A 15 -27.47 12.83 19.17
CA GLU A 15 -27.19 11.57 19.85
C GLU A 15 -27.36 10.37 18.89
N GLN A 16 -28.40 10.37 18.06
CA GLN A 16 -28.58 9.41 16.96
C GLN A 16 -27.47 9.49 15.91
N GLY A 17 -27.09 10.70 15.49
CA GLY A 17 -25.98 10.92 14.55
C GLY A 17 -24.64 10.44 15.11
N ARG A 18 -24.36 10.68 16.40
CA ARG A 18 -23.19 10.12 17.10
C ARG A 18 -23.21 8.60 17.12
N HIS A 19 -24.39 8.00 17.33
CA HIS A 19 -24.54 6.55 17.36
C HIS A 19 -24.29 5.92 15.98
N LEU A 20 -24.76 6.57 14.91
CA LEU A 20 -24.53 6.15 13.52
C LEU A 20 -23.06 6.23 13.14
N LEU A 21 -22.41 7.37 13.41
CA LEU A 21 -20.99 7.57 13.13
C LEU A 21 -20.11 6.54 13.86
N ARG A 22 -20.45 6.23 15.12
CA ARG A 22 -19.71 5.22 15.89
C ARG A 22 -19.93 3.81 15.33
N ALA A 23 -21.12 3.52 14.79
CA ALA A 23 -21.41 2.28 14.11
C ALA A 23 -20.64 2.15 12.79
N GLU A 24 -20.65 3.16 11.92
CA GLU A 24 -19.86 3.20 10.68
C GLU A 24 -18.36 3.07 10.95
N PHE A 25 -17.84 3.78 11.96
CA PHE A 25 -16.43 3.64 12.34
C PHE A 25 -16.11 2.23 12.83
N THR A 26 -16.99 1.63 13.63
CA THR A 26 -16.80 0.26 14.12
C THR A 26 -16.85 -0.76 12.99
N LEU A 27 -17.76 -0.56 12.02
CA LEU A 27 -17.88 -1.39 10.84
C LEU A 27 -16.65 -1.25 9.94
N ALA A 28 -16.25 -0.02 9.60
CA ALA A 28 -15.05 0.28 8.82
C ALA A 28 -13.80 -0.30 9.50
N ARG A 29 -13.66 -0.17 10.81
CA ARG A 29 -12.55 -0.77 11.56
C ARG A 29 -12.56 -2.30 11.47
N THR A 30 -13.72 -2.92 11.52
CA THR A 30 -13.86 -4.38 11.43
C THR A 30 -13.52 -4.89 10.04
N GLU A 31 -14.01 -4.22 9.01
CA GLU A 31 -13.71 -4.52 7.61
C GLU A 31 -12.23 -4.31 7.29
N MET A 32 -11.65 -3.17 7.70
CA MET A 32 -10.21 -2.91 7.55
C MET A 32 -9.36 -3.97 8.25
N ARG A 33 -9.75 -4.44 9.45
CA ARG A 33 -9.03 -5.53 10.14
C ARG A 33 -9.13 -6.85 9.41
N SER A 34 -10.30 -7.18 8.89
CA SER A 34 -10.52 -8.37 8.07
C SER A 34 -9.65 -8.35 6.82
N GLU A 35 -9.67 -7.25 6.08
CA GLU A 35 -8.84 -7.08 4.88
C GLU A 35 -7.35 -7.06 5.20
N ALA A 36 -6.94 -6.39 6.28
CA ALA A 36 -5.54 -6.41 6.73
C ALA A 36 -5.08 -7.83 7.09
N LYS A 37 -5.93 -8.65 7.71
CA LYS A 37 -5.59 -10.04 8.05
C LYS A 37 -5.44 -10.90 6.80
N LYS A 38 -6.33 -10.76 5.81
CA LYS A 38 -6.21 -11.45 4.52
C LYS A 38 -4.94 -11.03 3.79
N ALA A 39 -4.66 -9.73 3.72
CA ALA A 39 -3.45 -9.19 3.13
C ALA A 39 -2.19 -9.67 3.87
N ALA A 40 -2.22 -9.73 5.20
CA ALA A 40 -1.11 -10.25 6.01
C ALA A 40 -0.89 -11.75 5.81
N ALA A 41 -1.95 -12.55 5.74
CA ALA A 41 -1.86 -13.97 5.45
C ALA A 41 -1.31 -14.23 4.03
N GLY A 42 -1.85 -13.52 3.04
CA GLY A 42 -1.36 -13.58 1.66
C GLY A 42 0.09 -13.13 1.53
N GLY A 43 0.44 -12.00 2.15
CA GLY A 43 1.81 -11.48 2.20
C GLY A 43 2.77 -12.43 2.90
N GLY A 44 2.35 -13.04 4.01
CA GLY A 44 3.12 -14.04 4.74
C GLY A 44 3.39 -15.30 3.90
N MET A 45 2.37 -15.82 3.20
CA MET A 45 2.54 -16.95 2.29
C MET A 45 3.44 -16.63 1.10
N LEU A 46 3.31 -15.44 0.51
CA LEU A 46 4.20 -15.00 -0.57
C LEU A 46 5.65 -14.85 -0.09
N ALA A 47 5.86 -14.30 1.12
CA ALA A 47 7.18 -14.19 1.70
C ALA A 47 7.79 -15.58 1.96
N ALA A 48 7.02 -16.49 2.58
CA ALA A 48 7.46 -17.86 2.84
C ALA A 48 7.78 -18.62 1.54
N GLY A 49 6.90 -18.55 0.54
CA GLY A 49 7.13 -19.12 -0.78
C GLY A 49 8.36 -18.52 -1.47
N GLY A 50 8.55 -17.20 -1.34
CA GLY A 50 9.74 -16.50 -1.83
C GLY A 50 11.03 -17.02 -1.21
N VAL A 51 11.05 -17.26 0.11
CA VAL A 51 12.20 -17.86 0.80
C VAL A 51 12.48 -19.27 0.29
N VAL A 52 11.45 -20.12 0.16
CA VAL A 52 11.61 -21.49 -0.34
C VAL A 52 12.15 -21.50 -1.77
N LEU A 53 11.60 -20.66 -2.66
CA LEU A 53 12.07 -20.53 -4.03
C LEU A 53 13.50 -19.97 -4.09
N PHE A 54 13.85 -19.03 -3.22
CA PHE A 54 15.21 -18.50 -3.13
C PHE A 54 16.22 -19.59 -2.72
N LEU A 55 15.91 -20.39 -1.70
CA LEU A 55 16.73 -21.53 -1.30
C LEU A 55 16.83 -22.58 -2.41
N GLY A 56 15.72 -22.88 -3.08
CA GLY A 56 15.69 -23.77 -4.25
C GLY A 56 16.56 -23.26 -5.40
N ALA A 57 16.56 -21.95 -5.66
CA ALA A 57 17.43 -21.34 -6.65
C ALA A 57 18.92 -21.47 -6.27
N MET A 58 19.29 -21.25 -5.01
CA MET A 58 20.67 -21.48 -4.52
C MET A 58 21.10 -22.94 -4.70
N ALA A 59 20.23 -23.89 -4.35
CA ALA A 59 20.49 -25.31 -4.58
C ALA A 59 20.64 -25.64 -6.07
N LEU A 60 19.82 -25.04 -6.94
CA LEU A 60 19.92 -25.20 -8.38
C LEU A 60 21.24 -24.64 -8.94
N VAL A 61 21.70 -23.48 -8.46
CA VAL A 61 23.01 -22.93 -8.85
C VAL A 61 24.13 -23.90 -8.47
N ALA A 62 24.13 -24.42 -7.24
CA ALA A 62 25.12 -25.42 -6.81
C ALA A 62 25.05 -26.70 -7.66
N PHE A 63 23.84 -27.18 -7.95
CA PHE A 63 23.63 -28.33 -8.84
C PHE A 63 24.21 -28.09 -10.23
N LEU A 64 23.94 -26.94 -10.85
CA LEU A 64 24.49 -26.60 -12.17
C LEU A 64 26.01 -26.56 -12.16
N VAL A 65 26.61 -25.97 -11.12
CA VAL A 65 28.07 -25.94 -10.96
C VAL A 65 28.65 -27.35 -10.88
N ILE A 66 28.07 -28.22 -10.05
CA ILE A 66 28.53 -29.61 -9.89
C ILE A 66 28.32 -30.41 -11.18
N ALA A 67 27.16 -30.29 -11.82
CA ALA A 67 26.86 -30.99 -13.06
C ALA A 67 27.86 -30.63 -14.17
N LEU A 68 28.19 -29.34 -14.31
CA LEU A 68 29.13 -28.88 -15.32
C LEU A 68 30.60 -29.19 -14.96
N ALA A 69 30.91 -29.35 -13.66
CA ALA A 69 32.23 -29.80 -13.22
C ALA A 69 32.57 -31.23 -13.68
N GLY A 70 31.58 -32.01 -14.16
CA GLY A 70 31.81 -33.30 -14.80
C GLY A 70 32.49 -33.22 -16.17
N VAL A 71 32.46 -32.05 -16.84
CA VAL A 71 33.03 -31.84 -18.18
C VAL A 71 34.12 -30.76 -18.23
N MET A 72 34.30 -29.97 -17.17
CA MET A 72 35.34 -28.93 -17.06
C MET A 72 35.79 -28.75 -15.59
N PRO A 73 36.93 -28.10 -15.31
CA PRO A 73 37.35 -27.83 -13.94
C PRO A 73 36.29 -27.06 -13.13
N LEU A 74 36.19 -27.39 -11.84
CA LEU A 74 35.18 -26.81 -10.94
C LEU A 74 35.19 -25.27 -10.94
N TRP A 75 36.38 -24.66 -10.98
CA TRP A 75 36.52 -23.20 -11.01
C TRP A 75 35.94 -22.57 -12.30
N ALA A 76 36.11 -23.25 -13.44
CA ALA A 76 35.61 -22.78 -14.73
C ALA A 76 34.08 -22.93 -14.81
N SER A 77 33.56 -24.04 -14.29
CA SER A 77 32.12 -24.27 -14.15
C SER A 77 31.45 -23.17 -13.31
N ALA A 78 31.98 -22.92 -12.11
CA ALA A 78 31.45 -21.90 -11.22
C ALA A 78 31.48 -20.50 -11.85
N LEU A 79 32.57 -20.16 -12.55
CA LEU A 79 32.69 -18.89 -13.24
C LEU A 79 31.65 -18.75 -14.36
N LEU A 80 31.47 -19.80 -15.18
CA LEU A 80 30.53 -19.77 -16.29
C LEU A 80 29.08 -19.61 -15.81
N VAL A 81 28.65 -20.39 -14.82
CA VAL A 81 27.30 -20.27 -14.24
C VAL A 81 27.10 -18.87 -13.65
N THR A 82 28.11 -18.32 -12.96
CA THR A 82 28.06 -16.96 -12.39
C THR A 82 27.87 -15.91 -13.47
N VAL A 83 28.64 -15.96 -14.55
CA VAL A 83 28.54 -15.00 -15.67
C VAL A 83 27.16 -15.05 -16.31
N LEU A 84 26.62 -16.26 -16.56
CA LEU A 84 25.29 -16.42 -17.15
C LEU A 84 24.21 -15.81 -16.25
N LEU A 85 24.25 -16.07 -14.94
CA LEU A 85 23.29 -15.51 -13.99
C LEU A 85 23.38 -13.99 -13.88
N ILE A 86 24.59 -13.42 -13.84
CA ILE A 86 24.78 -11.97 -13.82
C ILE A 86 24.23 -11.35 -15.10
N ALA A 87 24.52 -11.92 -16.27
CA ALA A 87 24.02 -11.41 -17.55
C ALA A 87 22.48 -11.43 -17.60
N SER A 88 21.85 -12.54 -17.20
CA SER A 88 20.39 -12.63 -17.10
C SER A 88 19.82 -11.63 -16.08
N GLY A 89 20.47 -11.49 -14.91
CA GLY A 89 20.05 -10.58 -13.84
C GLY A 89 20.09 -9.12 -14.29
N VAL A 90 21.17 -8.71 -14.96
CA VAL A 90 21.29 -7.36 -15.55
C VAL A 90 20.17 -7.12 -16.57
N GLY A 91 19.89 -8.08 -17.45
CA GLY A 91 18.80 -7.98 -18.43
C GLY A 91 17.43 -7.78 -17.77
N ILE A 92 17.09 -8.61 -16.79
CA ILE A 92 15.84 -8.50 -16.02
C ILE A 92 15.76 -7.16 -15.29
N ALA A 93 16.84 -6.75 -14.61
CA ALA A 93 16.91 -5.49 -13.87
C ALA A 93 16.71 -4.28 -14.80
N MET A 94 17.29 -4.30 -15.99
CA MET A 94 17.11 -3.24 -16.99
C MET A 94 15.65 -3.16 -17.46
N VAL A 95 15.01 -4.30 -17.75
CA VAL A 95 13.59 -4.34 -18.13
C VAL A 95 12.70 -3.84 -16.98
N GLY A 96 12.96 -4.29 -15.75
CA GLY A 96 12.27 -3.83 -14.56
C GLY A 96 12.39 -2.32 -14.36
N ALA A 97 13.62 -1.79 -14.42
CA ALA A 97 13.88 -0.36 -14.30
C ALA A 97 13.16 0.46 -15.38
N LYS A 98 13.11 -0.02 -16.63
CA LYS A 98 12.34 0.61 -17.71
C LYS A 98 10.84 0.63 -17.42
N ARG A 99 10.29 -0.48 -16.91
CA ARG A 99 8.86 -0.57 -16.55
C ARG A 99 8.51 0.37 -15.39
N LEU A 100 9.35 0.44 -14.35
CA LEU A 100 9.13 1.38 -13.24
C LEU A 100 9.15 2.83 -13.71
N LYS A 101 10.07 3.19 -14.60
CA LYS A 101 10.13 4.55 -15.20
C LYS A 101 8.88 4.90 -16.02
N ALA A 102 8.16 3.91 -16.54
CA ALA A 102 6.93 4.12 -17.28
C ALA A 102 5.67 4.25 -16.39
N VAL A 103 5.77 3.95 -15.09
CA VAL A 103 4.68 4.14 -14.14
C VAL A 103 4.52 5.63 -13.84
N HIS A 104 3.40 6.20 -14.29
CA HIS A 104 3.05 7.59 -14.01
C HIS A 104 2.18 7.66 -12.75
N ALA A 105 2.46 8.63 -11.87
CA ALA A 105 1.59 8.91 -10.73
C ALA A 105 0.17 9.29 -11.21
N PRO A 106 -0.90 8.88 -10.49
CA PRO A 106 -2.27 9.16 -10.89
C PRO A 106 -2.59 10.66 -10.75
N ARG A 107 -2.35 11.41 -11.83
CA ARG A 107 -2.46 12.88 -11.86
C ARG A 107 -3.85 13.38 -11.48
N LYS A 108 -4.92 12.71 -11.93
CA LYS A 108 -6.30 13.09 -11.62
C LYS A 108 -6.59 13.01 -10.12
N THR A 109 -6.23 11.91 -9.46
CA THR A 109 -6.42 11.74 -8.01
C THR A 109 -5.64 12.78 -7.21
N ILE A 110 -4.40 13.07 -7.60
CA ILE A 110 -3.59 14.10 -6.95
C ILE A 110 -4.19 15.49 -7.15
N GLN A 111 -4.75 15.77 -8.32
CA GLN A 111 -5.40 17.04 -8.62
C GLN A 111 -6.67 17.24 -7.80
N THR A 112 -7.56 16.24 -7.74
CA THR A 112 -8.79 16.30 -6.95
C THR A 112 -8.49 16.52 -5.46
N LEU A 113 -7.50 15.83 -4.89
CA LEU A 113 -7.08 16.03 -3.49
C LEU A 113 -6.53 17.45 -3.23
N LYS A 114 -5.86 18.06 -4.22
CA LYS A 114 -5.35 19.42 -4.12
C LYS A 114 -6.47 20.46 -4.16
N GLU A 115 -7.45 20.24 -5.05
CA GLU A 115 -8.66 21.07 -5.15
C GLU A 115 -9.47 21.00 -3.85
N ASP A 116 -9.68 19.80 -3.29
CA ASP A 116 -10.39 19.60 -2.03
C ASP A 116 -9.70 20.29 -0.85
N SER A 117 -8.37 20.19 -0.77
CA SER A 117 -7.58 20.87 0.27
C SER A 117 -7.66 22.40 0.14
N GLN A 118 -7.63 22.92 -1.09
CA GLN A 118 -7.74 24.35 -1.33
C GLN A 118 -9.13 24.87 -0.94
N TRP A 119 -10.18 24.14 -1.31
CA TRP A 119 -11.55 24.46 -0.91
C TRP A 119 -11.70 24.48 0.61
N ALA A 120 -11.22 23.45 1.32
CA ALA A 120 -11.28 23.37 2.78
C ALA A 120 -10.55 24.54 3.48
N SER A 121 -9.37 24.91 2.98
CA SER A 121 -8.58 26.02 3.55
C SER A 121 -9.23 27.39 3.33
N THR A 122 -9.91 27.57 2.19
CA THR A 122 -10.58 28.83 1.85
C THR A 122 -11.81 29.04 2.72
N THR A 123 -12.59 27.98 2.95
CA THR A 123 -13.77 27.99 3.83
C THR A 123 -13.40 28.33 5.28
N MET A 124 -12.27 27.84 5.79
CA MET A 124 -11.77 28.22 7.11
C MET A 124 -11.35 29.69 7.19
N ARG A 125 -10.77 30.24 6.12
CA ARG A 125 -10.28 31.62 6.07
C ARG A 125 -11.42 32.63 5.98
N SER A 126 -12.46 32.33 5.21
CA SER A 126 -13.67 33.16 5.11
C SER A 126 -14.48 33.14 6.42
N ALA A 127 -14.62 31.97 7.06
CA ALA A 127 -15.27 31.85 8.36
C ALA A 127 -14.55 32.67 9.45
N LYS A 128 -13.21 32.63 9.47
CA LYS A 128 -12.40 33.42 10.42
C LYS A 128 -12.55 34.94 10.22
N SER A 129 -12.66 35.38 8.96
CA SER A 129 -12.83 36.80 8.63
C SER A 129 -14.21 37.34 9.04
N GLN A 130 -15.28 36.55 8.89
CA GLN A 130 -16.62 36.98 9.33
C GLN A 130 -16.69 37.15 10.86
N MET A 131 -15.99 36.32 11.63
CA MET A 131 -15.96 36.46 13.10
C MET A 131 -15.25 37.72 13.60
N HIS A 132 -14.31 38.29 12.83
CA HIS A 132 -13.57 39.51 13.25
C HIS A 132 -14.20 40.81 12.74
N GLY A 133 -15.19 40.76 11.83
CA GLY A 133 -15.87 41.97 11.31
C GLY A 133 -17.07 42.44 12.15
N HIS A 134 -17.43 41.70 13.20
CA HIS A 134 -18.58 41.98 14.06
C HIS A 134 -18.21 42.33 15.52
N ALA A 135 -16.93 42.62 15.79
CA ALA A 135 -16.44 43.15 17.07
C ALA A 135 -16.03 44.61 16.92
#